data_AF-A0A0Q4DHQ2-F1
#
_entry.id   AF-A0A0Q4DHQ2-F1
#
_cell.length_a   1.000
_cell.length_b   1.000
_cell.length_c   1.000
_cell.angle_alpha   90.00
_cell.angle_beta   90.00
_cell.angle_gamma   90.00
#
_symmetry.space_group_name_H-M   'P 1'
#
loop_
_entity.id
_entity.type
_entity.pdbx_description
1 polymer ?
#
loop_
_entity_poly.entity_id
_entity_poly.type
_entity_poly.pdbx_seq_one_letter_code
_entity_poly.pdbx_strand_id
1 'polypeptide(L)'
;MPFYTADTLMTLRKVAAPAGKPDWANLVADSLDQDPAPELCGPGLYALFLDGSLFYIGLHVGEQAEADYSVLHRWVLHVVGQTLRSRETSFSRTSLRRLFDTQAGDPVSEGLAACFPDGRNTDLMAFAAHPLLKGAHCTAQKAAFAARHWDVFAPGNEDAMLSRITCLFQPVAADWAGRLGGAEARERGAWAREAWLRPAETELVHRFRPICNAAIPIGTQRDGVGVDEVAAAMAAELPQVLPAFDRTAYAARVTARRAAPASVVEAYGDRREPSDTDTAALADEEGLSIGEQEFRRLSSDAGNRFIDTLRDTAQGDIELYFTDIPDLRLRIAGTRRPLVKISTARGLLRCSTRVAPEVCLRLGFEDVSVRESDPMRTHFLFDPATTPPDAIFDLVEANRML
;
A
#
# COMPACT_ATOMS: atom_id res chain seq x y z
N MET A 1 -3.24 30.97 6.61
CA MET A 1 -2.88 29.76 5.85
C MET A 1 -3.45 29.92 4.47
N PRO A 2 -2.65 29.85 3.39
CA PRO A 2 -3.16 30.01 2.03
C PRO A 2 -4.02 28.80 1.64
N PHE A 3 -5.04 29.08 0.83
CA PHE A 3 -5.92 28.08 0.22
C PHE A 3 -5.72 28.14 -1.29
N TYR A 4 -5.70 26.98 -1.93
CA TYR A 4 -5.46 26.88 -3.36
C TYR A 4 -6.58 26.07 -3.99
N THR A 5 -7.19 26.56 -5.06
CA THR A 5 -8.07 25.73 -5.89
C THR A 5 -7.19 24.78 -6.73
N ALA A 6 -7.61 23.54 -6.92
CA ALA A 6 -6.77 22.53 -7.55
C ALA A 6 -6.42 22.90 -9.00
N ASP A 7 -7.31 23.60 -9.71
CA ASP A 7 -7.08 24.13 -11.07
C ASP A 7 -5.93 25.15 -11.18
N THR A 8 -5.55 25.79 -10.07
CA THR A 8 -4.38 26.68 -10.02
C THR A 8 -3.06 25.94 -9.77
N LEU A 9 -3.12 24.67 -9.36
CA LEU A 9 -1.95 23.88 -8.94
C LEU A 9 -1.62 22.72 -9.89
N MET A 10 -2.61 22.19 -10.59
CA MET A 10 -2.46 20.99 -11.41
C MET A 10 -3.43 20.99 -12.59
N THR A 11 -3.13 20.14 -13.57
CA THR A 11 -3.99 19.86 -14.72
C THR A 11 -4.37 18.40 -14.74
N LEU A 12 -5.46 18.09 -15.44
CA LEU A 12 -5.89 16.72 -15.70
C LEU A 12 -5.71 16.39 -17.17
N ARG A 13 -5.14 15.23 -17.43
CA ARG A 13 -4.99 14.68 -18.76
C ARG A 13 -5.75 13.38 -18.88
N LYS A 14 -6.59 13.29 -19.91
CA LYS A 14 -7.26 12.04 -20.29
C LYS A 14 -6.27 11.11 -20.95
N VAL A 15 -6.29 9.85 -20.54
CA VAL A 15 -5.51 8.74 -21.09
C VAL A 15 -6.43 7.55 -21.28
N ALA A 16 -6.02 6.53 -22.05
CA ALA A 16 -6.81 5.30 -22.13
C ALA A 16 -6.92 4.64 -20.74
N ALA A 17 -8.12 4.20 -20.37
CA ALA A 17 -8.31 3.32 -19.22
C ALA A 17 -7.58 1.99 -19.48
N PRO A 18 -6.82 1.45 -18.52
CA PRO A 18 -6.22 0.12 -18.66
C PRO A 18 -7.28 -0.95 -18.90
N ALA A 19 -6.95 -1.99 -19.67
CA ALA A 19 -7.84 -3.13 -19.88
C ALA A 19 -8.29 -3.73 -18.54
N GLY A 20 -9.57 -4.10 -18.43
CA GLY A 20 -10.16 -4.63 -17.18
C GLY A 20 -10.42 -3.56 -16.11
N LYS A 21 -10.39 -2.27 -16.45
CA LYS A 21 -10.84 -1.18 -15.57
C LYS A 21 -11.98 -0.40 -16.23
N PRO A 22 -12.78 0.35 -15.46
CA PRO A 22 -13.84 1.18 -16.01
C PRO A 22 -13.28 2.24 -16.96
N ASP A 23 -14.04 2.60 -17.99
CA ASP A 23 -13.69 3.62 -18.98
C ASP A 23 -13.44 5.01 -18.39
N TRP A 24 -14.03 5.29 -17.23
CA TRP A 24 -13.86 6.52 -16.46
C TRP A 24 -12.59 6.52 -15.59
N ALA A 25 -11.91 5.40 -15.39
CA ALA A 25 -10.61 5.33 -14.70
C ALA A 25 -9.46 5.73 -15.65
N ASN A 26 -9.52 6.97 -16.12
CA ASN A 26 -8.86 7.43 -17.33
C ASN A 26 -8.11 8.78 -17.18
N LEU A 27 -7.85 9.22 -15.95
CA LEU A 27 -7.15 10.48 -15.68
C LEU A 27 -5.77 10.27 -15.08
N VAL A 28 -4.87 11.17 -15.46
CA VAL A 28 -3.59 11.48 -14.81
C VAL A 28 -3.63 12.94 -14.41
N ALA A 29 -3.13 13.25 -13.20
CA ALA A 29 -2.95 14.62 -12.75
C ALA A 29 -1.47 14.99 -12.82
N ASP A 30 -1.18 16.14 -13.42
CA ASP A 30 0.17 16.67 -13.60
C ASP A 30 0.23 18.04 -12.90
N SER A 31 1.27 18.30 -12.10
CA SER A 31 1.43 19.61 -11.46
C SER A 31 1.76 20.69 -12.49
N LEU A 32 1.18 21.87 -12.32
CA LEU A 32 1.46 23.04 -13.15
C LEU A 32 2.84 23.65 -12.87
N ASP A 33 3.32 23.51 -11.63
CA ASP A 33 4.55 24.12 -11.17
C ASP A 33 5.62 23.07 -10.90
N GLN A 34 6.77 23.23 -11.55
CA GLN A 34 7.93 22.36 -11.33
C GLN A 34 8.82 22.90 -10.21
N ASP A 35 8.65 24.16 -9.80
CA ASP A 35 9.37 24.82 -8.71
C ASP A 35 8.36 25.42 -7.70
N PRO A 36 7.69 24.55 -6.92
CA PRO A 36 6.58 24.96 -6.07
C PRO A 36 7.00 25.97 -5.00
N ALA A 37 6.08 26.89 -4.70
CA ALA A 37 6.28 27.92 -3.69
C ALA A 37 6.79 27.32 -2.35
N PRO A 38 7.74 27.96 -1.64
CA PRO A 38 8.35 27.41 -0.43
C PRO A 38 7.36 27.01 0.66
N GLU A 39 6.20 27.69 0.76
CA GLU A 39 5.16 27.33 1.71
C GLU A 39 4.47 25.98 1.43
N LEU A 40 4.64 25.41 0.24
CA LEU A 40 4.11 24.10 -0.18
C LEU A 40 5.11 22.94 0.00
N CYS A 41 6.28 23.23 0.57
CA CYS A 41 7.39 22.28 0.67
C CYS A 41 7.67 21.87 2.13
N GLY A 42 8.33 20.71 2.27
CA GLY A 42 8.73 20.15 3.55
C GLY A 42 7.60 19.41 4.29
N PRO A 43 7.86 18.95 5.53
CA PRO A 43 6.88 18.19 6.29
C PRO A 43 5.68 19.02 6.71
N GLY A 44 4.48 18.43 6.71
CA GLY A 44 3.26 19.12 7.11
C GLY A 44 2.00 18.27 7.04
N LEU A 45 0.88 18.89 7.37
CA LEU A 45 -0.45 18.31 7.21
C LEU A 45 -1.14 18.95 6.01
N TYR A 46 -1.97 18.18 5.31
CA TYR A 46 -2.83 18.72 4.26
C TYR A 46 -4.26 18.22 4.38
N ALA A 47 -5.17 18.99 3.78
CA ALA A 47 -6.57 18.66 3.66
C ALA A 47 -7.08 18.95 2.25
N LEU A 48 -8.09 18.20 1.84
CA LEU A 48 -8.80 18.39 0.57
C LEU A 48 -10.29 18.58 0.82
N PHE A 49 -10.85 19.52 0.08
CA PHE A 49 -12.24 19.94 0.18
C PHE A 49 -12.91 19.90 -1.19
N LEU A 50 -14.19 19.58 -1.23
CA LEU A 50 -15.05 19.69 -2.41
C LEU A 50 -16.16 20.67 -2.06
N ASP A 51 -16.29 21.75 -2.85
CA ASP A 51 -17.27 22.83 -2.59
C ASP A 51 -17.19 23.35 -1.13
N GLY A 52 -15.97 23.53 -0.65
CA GLY A 52 -15.71 23.99 0.72
C GLY A 52 -15.95 22.96 1.84
N SER A 53 -16.39 21.73 1.52
CA SER A 53 -16.61 20.66 2.49
C SER A 53 -15.45 19.66 2.52
N LEU A 54 -14.92 19.39 3.71
CA LEU A 54 -13.79 18.47 3.91
C LEU A 54 -14.13 17.04 3.47
N PHE A 55 -13.26 16.42 2.68
CA PHE A 55 -13.37 15.00 2.37
C PHE A 55 -12.12 14.17 2.69
N TYR A 56 -10.96 14.79 2.90
CA TYR A 56 -9.72 14.08 3.22
C TYR A 56 -8.75 14.92 4.05
N ILE A 57 -8.07 14.28 5.01
CA ILE A 57 -6.91 14.81 5.73
C ILE A 57 -5.75 13.82 5.56
N GLY A 58 -4.54 14.34 5.35
CA GLY A 58 -3.33 13.53 5.28
C GLY A 58 -2.10 14.26 5.82
N LEU A 59 -1.00 13.52 5.91
CA LEU A 59 0.32 14.04 6.24
C LEU A 59 1.28 13.93 5.06
N HIS A 60 2.20 14.89 4.95
CA HIS A 60 3.25 14.97 3.95
C HIS A 60 4.60 15.12 4.64
N VAL A 61 5.61 14.40 4.17
CA VAL A 61 6.97 14.42 4.76
C VAL A 61 8.04 14.31 3.68
N GLY A 62 7.79 13.52 2.63
CA GLY A 62 8.88 12.96 1.83
C GLY A 62 9.44 11.68 2.43
N GLU A 63 10.41 11.08 1.74
CA GLU A 63 11.08 9.86 2.21
C GLU A 63 12.05 10.20 3.34
N GLN A 64 12.75 11.33 3.21
CA GLN A 64 13.85 11.73 4.10
C GLN A 64 13.59 13.04 4.85
N ALA A 65 12.36 13.56 4.80
CA ALA A 65 12.01 14.89 5.30
C ALA A 65 12.85 15.96 4.59
N GLU A 66 12.78 15.99 3.27
CA GLU A 66 13.48 16.93 2.41
C GLU A 66 12.74 18.28 2.40
N ALA A 67 13.49 19.39 2.44
CA ALA A 67 12.90 20.73 2.58
C ALA A 67 12.24 21.26 1.31
N ASP A 68 12.73 20.82 0.16
CA ASP A 68 12.26 21.14 -1.19
C ASP A 68 11.18 20.17 -1.68
N TYR A 69 10.88 19.10 -0.92
CA TYR A 69 9.89 18.11 -1.36
C TYR A 69 8.46 18.61 -1.15
N SER A 70 7.74 18.77 -2.25
CA SER A 70 6.45 19.45 -2.29
C SER A 70 5.25 18.55 -2.03
N VAL A 71 4.24 19.10 -1.35
CA VAL A 71 2.94 18.45 -1.14
C VAL A 71 2.17 18.22 -2.44
N LEU A 72 2.53 18.93 -3.53
CA LEU A 72 1.89 18.76 -4.84
C LEU A 72 1.96 17.31 -5.33
N HIS A 73 3.05 16.59 -5.06
CA HIS A 73 3.20 15.16 -5.36
C HIS A 73 2.10 14.30 -4.72
N ARG A 74 1.61 14.69 -3.54
CA ARG A 74 0.51 13.99 -2.86
C ARG A 74 -0.84 14.41 -3.41
N TRP A 75 -1.04 15.71 -3.66
CA TRP A 75 -2.32 16.21 -4.14
C TRP A 75 -2.66 15.70 -5.53
N VAL A 76 -1.72 15.64 -6.48
CA VAL A 76 -2.00 15.07 -7.80
C VAL A 76 -2.51 13.64 -7.70
N LEU A 77 -1.87 12.81 -6.86
CA LEU A 77 -2.31 11.42 -6.61
C LEU A 77 -3.67 11.35 -5.92
N HIS A 78 -3.93 12.23 -4.96
CA HIS A 78 -5.18 12.23 -4.22
C HIS A 78 -6.35 12.76 -5.03
N VAL A 79 -6.18 13.78 -5.86
CA VAL A 79 -7.27 14.31 -6.68
C VAL A 79 -7.85 13.23 -7.59
N VAL A 80 -7.01 12.49 -8.32
CA VAL A 80 -7.50 11.39 -9.18
C VAL A 80 -7.80 10.11 -8.40
N GLY A 81 -7.10 9.85 -7.30
CA GLY A 81 -7.29 8.63 -6.50
C GLY A 81 -8.52 8.66 -5.60
N GLN A 82 -8.89 9.82 -5.05
CA GLN A 82 -10.07 9.99 -4.18
C GLN A 82 -11.37 10.07 -4.98
N THR A 83 -11.30 10.57 -6.22
CA THR A 83 -12.42 10.62 -7.18
C THR A 83 -12.54 9.33 -8.00
N LEU A 84 -11.65 8.37 -7.77
CA LEU A 84 -11.46 7.11 -8.51
C LEU A 84 -11.13 7.24 -10.00
N ARG A 85 -10.96 8.46 -10.52
CA ARG A 85 -10.63 8.71 -11.92
C ARG A 85 -9.21 8.28 -12.31
N SER A 86 -8.35 7.93 -11.36
CA SER A 86 -7.00 7.44 -11.63
C SER A 86 -7.00 6.15 -12.44
N ARG A 87 -6.11 6.04 -13.42
CA ARG A 87 -5.84 4.76 -14.08
C ARG A 87 -5.26 3.69 -13.15
N GLU A 88 -4.68 4.08 -12.02
CA GLU A 88 -4.10 3.17 -11.02
C GLU A 88 -5.13 2.67 -10.00
N THR A 89 -6.41 3.01 -10.20
CA THR A 89 -7.51 2.52 -9.35
C THR A 89 -7.44 1.00 -9.21
N SER A 90 -7.35 0.55 -7.95
CA SER A 90 -7.27 -0.86 -7.55
C SER A 90 -7.67 -0.98 -6.09
N PHE A 91 -8.24 -2.12 -5.75
CA PHE A 91 -8.86 -2.39 -4.46
C PHE A 91 -8.39 -3.72 -3.90
N SER A 92 -8.31 -3.78 -2.57
CA SER A 92 -8.22 -5.09 -1.93
C SER A 92 -9.51 -5.85 -2.21
N ARG A 93 -9.44 -7.17 -2.34
CA ARG A 93 -10.63 -8.01 -2.59
C ARG A 93 -11.72 -7.75 -1.55
N THR A 94 -11.34 -7.60 -0.28
CA THR A 94 -12.25 -7.31 0.83
C THR A 94 -12.89 -5.92 0.69
N SER A 95 -12.11 -4.90 0.31
CA SER A 95 -12.64 -3.54 0.10
C SER A 95 -13.62 -3.50 -1.07
N LEU A 96 -13.32 -4.19 -2.17
CA LEU A 96 -14.19 -4.23 -3.34
C LEU A 96 -15.46 -5.06 -3.08
N ARG A 97 -15.35 -6.19 -2.38
CA ARG A 97 -16.53 -6.96 -1.93
C ARG A 97 -17.43 -6.08 -1.06
N ARG A 98 -16.86 -5.41 -0.06
CA ARG A 98 -17.61 -4.48 0.80
C ARG A 98 -18.29 -3.38 -0.01
N LEU A 99 -17.64 -2.84 -1.03
CA LEU A 99 -18.23 -1.86 -1.93
C LEU A 99 -19.46 -2.45 -2.63
N PHE A 100 -19.30 -3.61 -3.28
CA PHE A 100 -20.41 -4.29 -3.97
C PHE A 100 -21.56 -4.65 -3.02
N ASP A 101 -21.29 -4.94 -1.74
CA ASP A 101 -22.34 -5.29 -0.79
C ASP A 101 -23.09 -4.07 -0.25
N THR A 102 -22.43 -2.90 -0.16
CA THR A 102 -22.96 -1.72 0.56
C THR A 102 -23.34 -0.54 -0.31
N GLN A 103 -22.94 -0.53 -1.58
CA GLN A 103 -23.21 0.55 -2.54
C GLN A 103 -23.81 -0.11 -3.79
N ALA A 104 -25.11 -0.39 -3.73
CA ALA A 104 -25.83 -1.07 -4.79
C ALA A 104 -26.48 -0.04 -5.71
N GLY A 105 -26.28 -0.14 -7.03
CA GLY A 105 -26.93 0.73 -8.00
C GLY A 105 -26.32 2.12 -8.17
N ASP A 106 -25.23 2.44 -7.48
CA ASP A 106 -24.48 3.67 -7.77
C ASP A 106 -23.55 3.50 -8.99
N PRO A 107 -23.30 4.57 -9.77
CA PRO A 107 -22.55 4.48 -11.02
C PRO A 107 -21.12 3.93 -10.86
N VAL A 108 -20.48 4.20 -9.73
CA VAL A 108 -19.10 3.79 -9.45
C VAL A 108 -19.05 2.29 -9.19
N SER A 109 -19.88 1.79 -8.27
CA SER A 109 -19.96 0.37 -7.92
C SER A 109 -20.40 -0.46 -9.11
N GLU A 110 -21.41 -0.02 -9.86
CA GLU A 110 -21.88 -0.73 -11.06
C GLU A 110 -20.83 -0.71 -12.18
N GLY A 111 -20.12 0.40 -12.39
CA GLY A 111 -19.01 0.47 -13.35
C GLY A 111 -17.84 -0.45 -12.99
N LEU A 112 -17.49 -0.53 -11.70
CA LEU A 112 -16.48 -1.46 -11.21
C LEU A 112 -16.94 -2.92 -11.34
N ALA A 113 -18.21 -3.20 -11.05
CA ALA A 113 -18.78 -4.53 -11.17
C ALA A 113 -18.81 -5.01 -12.63
N ALA A 114 -19.15 -4.13 -13.58
CA ALA A 114 -19.18 -4.44 -15.01
C ALA A 114 -17.83 -4.88 -15.58
N CYS A 115 -16.72 -4.64 -14.87
CA CYS A 115 -15.40 -5.14 -15.24
C CYS A 115 -15.23 -6.65 -14.97
N PHE A 116 -16.17 -7.30 -14.29
CA PHE A 116 -16.11 -8.71 -13.94
C PHE A 116 -17.20 -9.53 -14.66
N PRO A 117 -16.95 -10.81 -14.96
CA PRO A 117 -17.85 -11.63 -15.78
C PRO A 117 -19.24 -11.83 -15.16
N ASP A 118 -19.33 -12.00 -13.83
CA ASP A 118 -20.61 -12.17 -13.12
C ASP A 118 -21.03 -10.88 -12.40
N GLY A 119 -20.47 -9.73 -12.81
CA GLY A 119 -20.71 -8.44 -12.19
C GLY A 119 -20.39 -8.48 -10.69
N ARG A 120 -21.35 -8.01 -9.89
CA ARG A 120 -21.28 -7.97 -8.42
C ARG A 120 -21.26 -9.35 -7.77
N ASN A 121 -21.81 -10.36 -8.44
CA ASN A 121 -21.88 -11.73 -7.94
C ASN A 121 -20.57 -12.50 -8.11
N THR A 122 -19.60 -11.94 -8.84
CA THR A 122 -18.27 -12.54 -9.03
C THR A 122 -17.65 -12.88 -7.68
N ASP A 123 -17.16 -14.12 -7.51
CA ASP A 123 -16.39 -14.49 -6.32
C ASP A 123 -14.98 -13.87 -6.37
N LEU A 124 -14.85 -12.65 -5.88
CA LEU A 124 -13.58 -11.91 -5.85
C LEU A 124 -12.45 -12.63 -5.11
N MET A 125 -12.76 -13.60 -4.23
CA MET A 125 -11.75 -14.36 -3.49
C MET A 125 -11.20 -15.52 -4.33
N ALA A 126 -12.04 -16.15 -5.13
CA ALA A 126 -11.63 -17.20 -6.07
C ALA A 126 -11.22 -16.66 -7.45
N PHE A 127 -11.51 -15.39 -7.75
CA PHE A 127 -11.21 -14.76 -9.03
C PHE A 127 -9.71 -14.62 -9.23
N ALA A 128 -9.27 -14.90 -10.47
CA ALA A 128 -7.89 -14.84 -10.90
C ALA A 128 -7.30 -13.41 -10.83
N ALA A 129 -6.07 -13.24 -11.31
CA ALA A 129 -5.43 -11.93 -11.38
C ALA A 129 -6.28 -10.97 -12.22
N HIS A 130 -6.78 -9.91 -11.58
CA HIS A 130 -7.56 -8.85 -12.23
C HIS A 130 -6.93 -7.49 -11.93
N PRO A 131 -6.84 -6.55 -12.87
CA PRO A 131 -6.22 -5.24 -12.67
C PRO A 131 -6.82 -4.43 -11.50
N LEU A 132 -8.12 -4.56 -11.25
CA LEU A 132 -8.78 -3.94 -10.08
C LEU A 132 -8.43 -4.61 -8.74
N LEU A 133 -7.78 -5.78 -8.74
CA LEU A 133 -7.44 -6.56 -7.53
C LEU A 133 -5.92 -6.56 -7.21
N LYS A 134 -5.13 -5.68 -7.85
CA LYS A 134 -3.65 -5.63 -7.75
C LYS A 134 -3.11 -4.86 -6.52
N GLY A 135 -3.94 -4.32 -5.64
CA GLY A 135 -3.43 -3.51 -4.52
C GLY A 135 -4.54 -2.89 -3.68
N ALA A 136 -4.18 -2.01 -2.75
CA ALA A 136 -5.13 -1.32 -1.85
C ALA A 136 -5.08 0.21 -2.01
N HIS A 137 -4.88 0.69 -3.25
CA HIS A 137 -4.78 2.12 -3.55
C HIS A 137 -6.11 2.84 -3.30
N CYS A 138 -7.23 2.16 -3.52
CA CYS A 138 -8.58 2.64 -3.31
C CYS A 138 -9.29 1.87 -2.18
N THR A 139 -10.21 2.56 -1.51
CA THR A 139 -11.03 1.98 -0.42
C THR A 139 -12.51 2.16 -0.73
N ALA A 140 -13.36 1.41 -0.04
CA ALA A 140 -14.82 1.54 -0.18
C ALA A 140 -15.30 2.97 0.19
N GLN A 141 -14.60 3.65 1.09
CA GLN A 141 -14.87 5.05 1.43
C GLN A 141 -14.69 6.00 0.24
N LYS A 142 -13.57 5.86 -0.48
CA LYS A 142 -13.31 6.69 -1.67
C LYS A 142 -14.37 6.46 -2.73
N ALA A 143 -14.78 5.21 -2.91
CA ALA A 143 -15.85 4.86 -3.82
C ALA A 143 -17.20 5.45 -3.41
N ALA A 144 -17.57 5.39 -2.12
CA ALA A 144 -18.80 6.01 -1.63
C ALA A 144 -18.77 7.55 -1.80
N PHE A 145 -17.63 8.19 -1.55
CA PHE A 145 -17.45 9.62 -1.82
C PHE A 145 -17.60 9.92 -3.32
N ALA A 146 -16.92 9.17 -4.18
CA ALA A 146 -16.97 9.37 -5.62
C ALA A 146 -18.40 9.18 -6.17
N ALA A 147 -19.11 8.17 -5.68
CA ALA A 147 -20.50 7.89 -6.03
C ALA A 147 -21.45 9.03 -5.62
N ARG A 148 -21.30 9.57 -4.40
CA ARG A 148 -22.12 10.68 -3.89
C ARG A 148 -21.99 11.96 -4.72
N HIS A 149 -20.81 12.17 -5.31
CA HIS A 149 -20.47 13.38 -6.08
C HIS A 149 -20.22 13.05 -7.55
N TRP A 150 -20.90 12.02 -8.07
CA TRP A 150 -20.66 11.56 -9.43
C TRP A 150 -21.08 12.59 -10.48
N ASP A 151 -22.01 13.48 -10.17
CA ASP A 151 -22.33 14.65 -11.00
C ASP A 151 -21.11 15.55 -11.24
N VAL A 152 -20.18 15.61 -10.28
CA VAL A 152 -18.92 16.37 -10.40
C VAL A 152 -17.84 15.52 -11.04
N PHE A 153 -17.75 14.24 -10.65
CA PHE A 153 -16.62 13.38 -11.02
C PHE A 153 -16.85 12.55 -12.28
N ALA A 154 -18.04 12.56 -12.87
CA ALA A 154 -18.32 11.84 -14.10
C ALA A 154 -17.41 12.28 -15.26
N PRO A 155 -17.16 11.39 -16.25
CA PRO A 155 -16.46 11.77 -17.47
C PRO A 155 -17.07 13.01 -18.14
N GLY A 156 -16.22 13.94 -18.56
CA GLY A 156 -16.63 15.20 -19.19
C GLY A 156 -16.64 16.41 -18.26
N ASN A 157 -16.51 16.21 -16.95
CA ASN A 157 -16.53 17.28 -15.95
C ASN A 157 -15.15 17.59 -15.35
N GLU A 158 -14.06 17.28 -16.06
CA GLU A 158 -12.70 17.37 -15.50
C GLU A 158 -12.31 18.78 -15.03
N ASP A 159 -12.63 19.81 -15.82
CA ASP A 159 -12.33 21.21 -15.46
C ASP A 159 -13.19 21.68 -14.27
N ALA A 160 -14.47 21.28 -14.26
CA ALA A 160 -15.38 21.55 -13.15
C ALA A 160 -14.94 20.82 -11.87
N MET A 161 -14.40 19.60 -11.99
CA MET A 161 -13.86 18.85 -10.87
C MET A 161 -12.67 19.58 -10.23
N LEU A 162 -11.70 20.06 -11.00
CA LEU A 162 -10.54 20.78 -10.44
C LEU A 162 -10.92 22.10 -9.79
N SER A 163 -11.76 22.90 -10.44
CA SER A 163 -12.18 24.21 -9.92
C SER A 163 -13.00 24.12 -8.62
N ARG A 164 -13.61 22.96 -8.34
CA ARG A 164 -14.39 22.71 -7.11
C ARG A 164 -13.59 22.08 -5.99
N ILE A 165 -12.38 21.59 -6.27
CA ILE A 165 -11.50 21.01 -5.24
C ILE A 165 -10.59 22.10 -4.69
N THR A 166 -10.59 22.26 -3.38
CA THR A 166 -9.66 23.14 -2.67
C THR A 166 -8.63 22.32 -1.89
N CYS A 167 -7.38 22.77 -1.95
CA CYS A 167 -6.24 22.19 -1.28
C CYS A 167 -5.76 23.13 -0.17
N LEU A 168 -5.48 22.55 1.00
CA LEU A 168 -4.95 23.25 2.16
C LEU A 168 -3.69 22.54 2.64
N PHE A 169 -2.60 23.27 2.85
CA PHE A 169 -1.37 22.75 3.44
C PHE A 169 -0.91 23.61 4.61
N GLN A 170 -0.55 22.93 5.69
CA GLN A 170 0.09 23.53 6.84
C GLN A 170 1.46 22.85 7.04
N PRO A 171 2.56 23.49 6.62
CA PRO A 171 3.89 23.00 6.94
C PRO A 171 4.15 23.10 8.44
N VAL A 172 5.06 22.27 8.94
CA VAL A 172 5.63 22.44 10.28
C VAL A 172 6.52 23.70 10.32
N ALA A 173 6.85 24.20 11.52
CA ALA A 173 7.66 25.41 11.68
C ALA A 173 9.00 25.32 10.93
N ALA A 174 9.40 26.41 10.25
CA ALA A 174 10.54 26.44 9.32
C ALA A 174 11.90 26.01 9.91
N ASP A 175 12.07 26.02 11.24
CA ASP A 175 13.28 25.54 11.93
C ASP A 175 13.32 24.01 12.14
N TRP A 176 12.35 23.26 11.59
CA TRP A 176 12.21 21.82 11.80
C TRP A 176 13.46 21.02 11.43
N ALA A 177 14.22 21.44 10.40
CA ALA A 177 15.41 20.70 9.94
C ALA A 177 16.48 20.62 11.04
N GLY A 178 16.64 21.70 11.82
CA GLY A 178 17.57 21.72 12.97
C GLY A 178 17.17 20.75 14.09
N ARG A 179 15.88 20.41 14.19
CA ARG A 179 15.36 19.46 15.19
C ARG A 179 15.70 18.01 14.86
N LEU A 180 16.18 17.73 13.65
CA LEU A 180 16.57 16.40 13.19
C LEU A 180 18.08 16.16 13.21
N GLY A 181 18.83 17.01 13.93
CA GLY A 181 20.27 16.85 14.11
C GLY A 181 20.63 15.44 14.64
N GLY A 182 21.60 14.79 14.00
CA GLY A 182 22.05 13.45 14.39
C GLY A 182 21.20 12.29 13.88
N ALA A 183 20.14 12.54 13.10
CA ALA A 183 19.36 11.51 12.41
C ALA A 183 19.90 11.24 10.99
N GLU A 184 19.92 9.97 10.59
CA GLU A 184 20.12 9.55 9.20
C GLU A 184 18.90 9.84 8.34
N ALA A 185 19.07 9.90 7.01
CA ALA A 185 18.03 10.27 6.05
C ALA A 185 16.67 9.57 6.29
N ARG A 186 16.65 8.24 6.39
CA ARG A 186 15.41 7.49 6.64
C ARG A 186 14.85 7.71 8.05
N GLU A 187 15.72 7.92 9.05
CA GLU A 187 15.31 8.21 10.43
C GLU A 187 14.61 9.58 10.51
N ARG A 188 15.06 10.56 9.73
CA ARG A 188 14.46 11.90 9.63
C ARG A 188 13.00 11.83 9.18
N GLY A 189 12.75 11.20 8.03
CA GLY A 189 11.40 11.03 7.49
C GLY A 189 10.49 10.24 8.43
N ALA A 190 11.01 9.16 9.00
CA ALA A 190 10.27 8.35 9.96
C ALA A 190 9.95 9.13 11.26
N TRP A 191 10.89 9.89 11.80
CA TRP A 191 10.67 10.69 13.01
C TRP A 191 9.65 11.79 12.77
N ALA A 192 9.81 12.57 11.70
CA ALA A 192 8.86 13.63 11.35
C ALA A 192 7.44 13.08 11.18
N ARG A 193 7.31 11.95 10.48
CA ARG A 193 6.02 11.28 10.28
C ARG A 193 5.40 10.83 11.59
N GLU A 194 6.14 10.11 12.42
CA GLU A 194 5.56 9.38 13.56
C GLU A 194 5.52 10.21 14.85
N ALA A 195 6.50 11.07 15.07
CA ALA A 195 6.62 11.87 16.29
C ALA A 195 5.89 13.21 16.18
N TRP A 196 5.81 13.80 14.97
CA TRP A 196 5.24 15.13 14.79
C TRP A 196 3.86 15.08 14.15
N LEU A 197 3.73 14.40 13.02
CA LEU A 197 2.54 14.55 12.17
C LEU A 197 1.45 13.51 12.43
N ARG A 198 1.80 12.23 12.61
CA ARG A 198 0.80 11.16 12.78
C ARG A 198 -0.12 11.37 13.99
N PRO A 199 0.37 11.82 15.17
CA PRO A 199 -0.52 12.13 16.28
C PRO A 199 -1.54 13.21 15.92
N ALA A 200 -1.09 14.31 15.31
CA ALA A 200 -1.96 15.41 14.88
C ALA A 200 -2.94 14.98 13.77
N GLU A 201 -2.48 14.26 12.75
CA GLU A 201 -3.34 13.68 11.69
C GLU A 201 -4.42 12.78 12.30
N THR A 202 -4.04 11.90 13.24
CA THR A 202 -4.97 10.96 13.87
C THR A 202 -6.06 11.69 14.63
N GLU A 203 -5.70 12.72 15.41
CA GLU A 203 -6.67 13.54 16.14
C GLU A 203 -7.59 14.30 15.19
N LEU A 204 -7.05 14.94 14.14
CA LEU A 204 -7.85 15.66 13.16
C LEU A 204 -8.81 14.74 12.39
N VAL A 205 -8.36 13.54 11.99
CA VAL A 205 -9.20 12.53 11.34
C VAL A 205 -10.29 12.05 12.29
N HIS A 206 -9.97 11.82 13.56
CA HIS A 206 -10.95 11.42 14.57
C HIS A 206 -12.00 12.53 14.82
N ARG A 207 -11.54 13.78 14.95
CA ARG A 207 -12.36 14.97 15.20
C ARG A 207 -13.29 15.32 14.03
N PHE A 208 -12.77 15.31 12.81
CA PHE A 208 -13.50 15.77 11.63
C PHE A 208 -14.11 14.65 10.80
N ARG A 209 -13.69 13.41 11.00
CA ARG A 209 -14.25 12.22 10.34
C ARG A 209 -14.44 12.40 8.81
N PRO A 210 -13.41 12.86 8.07
CA PRO A 210 -13.48 13.01 6.62
C PRO A 210 -13.76 11.66 5.93
N ILE A 211 -14.72 11.66 5.00
CA ILE A 211 -15.23 10.41 4.39
C ILE A 211 -14.12 9.57 3.75
N CYS A 212 -13.14 10.17 3.05
CA CYS A 212 -12.13 9.43 2.30
C CYS A 212 -10.98 8.85 3.16
N ASN A 213 -10.95 9.12 4.46
CA ASN A 213 -9.97 8.50 5.35
C ASN A 213 -10.42 7.08 5.72
N ALA A 214 -9.55 6.08 5.49
CA ALA A 214 -9.90 4.67 5.62
C ALA A 214 -10.39 4.26 7.03
N ALA A 215 -9.97 5.00 8.06
CA ALA A 215 -10.40 4.79 9.45
C ALA A 215 -11.86 5.18 9.71
N ILE A 216 -12.50 5.94 8.80
CA ILE A 216 -13.86 6.42 8.96
C ILE A 216 -14.83 5.43 8.32
N PRO A 217 -15.74 4.79 9.10
CA PRO A 217 -16.77 3.95 8.53
C PRO A 217 -17.75 4.77 7.67
N ILE A 218 -18.15 4.21 6.52
CA ILE A 218 -19.17 4.79 5.65
C ILE A 218 -20.46 5.03 6.46
N GLY A 219 -21.06 6.21 6.30
CA GLY A 219 -22.28 6.63 7.02
C GLY A 219 -22.00 7.29 8.36
N THR A 220 -20.74 7.39 8.78
CA THR A 220 -20.35 8.02 10.04
C THR A 220 -19.47 9.25 9.88
N GLN A 221 -19.23 9.68 8.63
CA GLN A 221 -18.50 10.91 8.33
C GLN A 221 -19.23 12.15 8.88
N ARG A 222 -18.49 13.22 9.16
CA ARG A 222 -19.08 14.53 9.48
C ARG A 222 -19.12 15.36 8.20
N ASP A 223 -20.31 15.70 7.75
CA ASP A 223 -20.53 16.54 6.56
C ASP A 223 -20.43 18.04 6.91
N GLY A 224 -20.20 18.88 5.89
CA GLY A 224 -20.25 20.35 6.02
C GLY A 224 -19.12 20.96 6.86
N VAL A 225 -18.03 20.23 7.09
CA VAL A 225 -16.85 20.75 7.79
C VAL A 225 -16.10 21.71 6.85
N GLY A 226 -16.12 22.99 7.21
CA GLY A 226 -15.59 24.07 6.39
C GLY A 226 -14.07 24.24 6.48
N VAL A 227 -13.51 24.91 5.47
CA VAL A 227 -12.08 25.16 5.32
C VAL A 227 -11.47 25.90 6.53
N ASP A 228 -12.11 26.98 7.01
CA ASP A 228 -11.59 27.79 8.11
C ASP A 228 -11.53 27.02 9.44
N GLU A 229 -12.53 26.18 9.73
CA GLU A 229 -12.57 25.32 10.92
C GLU A 229 -11.38 24.35 10.93
N VAL A 230 -11.10 23.74 9.78
CA VAL A 230 -10.00 22.78 9.61
C VAL A 230 -8.65 23.48 9.66
N ALA A 231 -8.51 24.64 9.01
CA ALA A 231 -7.29 25.44 9.05
C ALA A 231 -6.91 25.84 10.48
N ALA A 232 -7.87 26.34 11.26
CA ALA A 232 -7.67 26.68 12.66
C ALA A 232 -7.25 25.45 13.49
N ALA A 233 -7.89 24.31 13.27
CA ALA A 233 -7.55 23.07 13.97
C ALA A 233 -6.17 22.53 13.57
N MET A 234 -5.81 22.52 12.29
CA MET A 234 -4.47 22.09 11.84
C MET A 234 -3.36 22.94 12.47
N ALA A 235 -3.56 24.26 12.54
CA ALA A 235 -2.61 25.16 13.19
C ALA A 235 -2.51 24.92 14.71
N ALA A 236 -3.60 24.48 15.36
CA ALA A 236 -3.63 24.18 16.79
C ALA A 236 -3.06 22.80 17.15
N GLU A 237 -3.28 21.79 16.30
CA GLU A 237 -2.85 20.40 16.53
C GLU A 237 -1.36 20.19 16.20
N LEU A 238 -0.79 21.00 15.31
CA LEU A 238 0.65 20.94 15.08
C LEU A 238 1.41 21.44 16.30
N PRO A 239 2.43 20.71 16.79
CA PRO A 239 3.18 21.13 17.95
C PRO A 239 3.85 22.49 17.70
N GLN A 240 3.59 23.47 18.56
CA GLN A 240 4.31 24.75 18.54
C GLN A 240 5.82 24.57 18.78
N VAL A 241 6.18 23.51 19.52
CA VAL A 241 7.56 23.08 19.72
C VAL A 241 7.69 21.63 19.27
N LEU A 242 8.40 21.42 18.15
CA LEU A 242 8.65 20.09 17.64
C LEU A 242 9.65 19.34 18.54
N PRO A 243 9.35 18.10 18.96
CA PRO A 243 10.31 17.30 19.72
C PRO A 243 11.54 17.01 18.85
N ALA A 244 12.72 17.32 19.38
CA ALA A 244 13.99 17.00 18.74
C ALA A 244 14.12 15.49 18.51
N PHE A 245 14.90 15.10 17.51
CA PHE A 245 15.22 13.71 17.25
C PHE A 245 15.89 13.09 18.48
N ASP A 246 15.27 12.03 18.97
CA ASP A 246 15.80 11.22 20.06
C ASP A 246 15.97 9.79 19.55
N ARG A 247 17.24 9.38 19.39
CA ARG A 247 17.61 8.05 18.91
C ARG A 247 17.12 6.93 19.83
N THR A 248 17.08 7.16 21.14
CA THR A 248 16.59 6.19 22.11
C THR A 248 15.08 6.03 21.97
N ALA A 249 14.34 7.14 21.92
CA ALA A 249 12.89 7.10 21.70
C ALA A 249 12.53 6.56 20.31
N TYR A 250 13.35 6.83 19.30
CA TYR A 250 13.18 6.27 17.96
C TYR A 250 13.36 4.75 17.99
N ALA A 251 14.46 4.25 18.54
CA ALA A 251 14.71 2.82 18.70
C ALA A 251 13.61 2.15 19.54
N ALA A 252 13.16 2.81 20.61
CA ALA A 252 12.04 2.35 21.42
C ALA A 252 10.75 2.28 20.60
N ARG A 253 10.42 3.27 19.75
CA ARG A 253 9.25 3.23 18.85
C ARG A 253 9.37 2.18 17.77
N VAL A 254 10.55 1.99 17.20
CA VAL A 254 10.83 0.91 16.23
C VAL A 254 10.61 -0.45 16.89
N THR A 255 11.00 -0.59 18.16
CA THR A 255 10.82 -1.80 18.97
C THR A 255 9.37 -1.97 19.48
N ALA A 256 8.70 -0.88 19.86
CA ALA A 256 7.39 -0.84 20.52
C ALA A 256 6.21 -0.73 19.56
N ARG A 257 6.42 -0.28 18.31
CA ARG A 257 5.61 -0.76 17.20
C ARG A 257 5.68 -2.27 17.34
N ARG A 258 4.61 -2.91 17.85
CA ARG A 258 4.44 -4.38 17.85
C ARG A 258 5.15 -4.83 16.59
N ALA A 259 6.27 -5.56 16.72
CA ALA A 259 7.05 -5.93 15.55
C ALA A 259 6.03 -6.45 14.57
N ALA A 260 5.74 -5.70 13.50
CA ALA A 260 4.67 -6.09 12.62
C ALA A 260 5.15 -7.47 12.16
N PRO A 261 4.42 -8.55 12.51
CA PRO A 261 5.01 -9.88 12.69
C PRO A 261 5.97 -10.07 11.54
N ALA A 262 7.27 -10.35 11.75
CA ALA A 262 8.39 -9.97 10.86
C ALA A 262 8.10 -9.99 9.33
N SER A 263 7.22 -10.88 8.88
CA SER A 263 6.42 -10.80 7.64
C SER A 263 5.79 -9.45 7.22
N VAL A 264 5.60 -8.44 8.07
CA VAL A 264 4.96 -7.15 7.71
C VAL A 264 5.97 -6.01 7.66
N VAL A 265 7.01 -6.01 8.52
CA VAL A 265 8.10 -5.02 8.45
C VAL A 265 9.04 -5.31 7.27
N GLU A 266 9.28 -6.58 6.91
CA GLU A 266 10.13 -6.91 5.75
C GLU A 266 9.40 -6.81 4.39
N ALA A 267 8.06 -6.75 4.36
CA ALA A 267 7.29 -6.55 3.14
C ALA A 267 7.34 -5.10 2.60
N TYR A 268 7.84 -4.15 3.40
CA TYR A 268 7.90 -2.72 3.05
C TYR A 268 9.23 -2.07 3.46
N GLY A 269 10.20 -2.90 3.84
CA GLY A 269 11.41 -2.50 4.54
C GLY A 269 12.54 -1.96 3.67
N ASP A 270 12.40 -1.88 2.34
CA ASP A 270 13.36 -1.16 1.47
C ASP A 270 12.74 -0.84 0.10
N ARG A 271 11.55 -0.22 0.12
CA ARG A 271 11.03 0.41 -1.10
C ARG A 271 11.81 1.69 -1.34
N ARG A 272 12.85 1.61 -2.18
CA ARG A 272 12.92 2.61 -3.25
C ARG A 272 11.66 2.38 -4.07
N GLU A 273 10.77 3.37 -4.14
CA GLU A 273 9.88 3.44 -5.28
C GLU A 273 10.81 3.55 -6.50
N PRO A 274 10.87 2.56 -7.40
CA PRO A 274 11.55 2.76 -8.67
C PRO A 274 10.81 3.92 -9.34
N SER A 275 11.53 4.90 -9.89
CA SER A 275 10.89 5.75 -10.88
C SER A 275 10.33 4.85 -11.97
N ASP A 276 9.12 5.13 -12.44
CA ASP A 276 8.37 4.36 -13.45
C ASP A 276 9.09 4.19 -14.81
N THR A 277 10.35 4.59 -14.90
CA THR A 277 11.21 4.52 -16.07
C THR A 277 12.04 3.22 -16.18
N ASP A 278 12.35 2.53 -15.08
CA ASP A 278 13.26 1.36 -15.11
C ASP A 278 12.55 0.00 -15.05
N THR A 279 11.29 -0.06 -14.61
CA THR A 279 10.59 -1.34 -14.35
C THR A 279 10.06 -2.03 -15.61
N ALA A 280 10.04 -1.35 -16.75
CA ALA A 280 9.56 -1.90 -18.02
C ALA A 280 10.67 -2.59 -18.84
N ALA A 281 11.95 -2.41 -18.51
CA ALA A 281 13.06 -2.84 -19.36
C ALA A 281 13.64 -4.24 -19.04
N LEU A 282 13.30 -4.86 -17.90
CA LEU A 282 13.95 -6.09 -17.42
C LEU A 282 13.12 -7.37 -17.56
N ALA A 283 11.88 -7.29 -18.05
CA ALA A 283 10.98 -8.45 -18.10
C ALA A 283 11.18 -9.39 -19.30
N ASP A 284 11.91 -8.98 -20.35
CA ASP A 284 11.89 -9.68 -21.65
C ASP A 284 13.08 -10.61 -21.94
N GLU A 285 14.16 -10.64 -21.13
CA GLU A 285 15.38 -11.37 -21.53
C GLU A 285 15.54 -12.82 -21.02
N GLU A 286 14.79 -13.30 -20.01
CA GLU A 286 15.04 -14.63 -19.41
C GLU A 286 13.81 -15.56 -19.26
N GLY A 287 12.61 -15.17 -19.69
CA GLY A 287 11.41 -16.02 -19.60
C GLY A 287 10.93 -16.35 -18.18
N LEU A 288 11.52 -15.71 -17.16
CA LEU A 288 11.13 -15.81 -15.75
C LEU A 288 9.97 -14.85 -15.43
N SER A 289 9.07 -15.23 -14.53
CA SER A 289 8.04 -14.30 -14.04
C SER A 289 8.68 -13.18 -13.19
N ILE A 290 8.01 -12.02 -13.12
CA ILE A 290 8.48 -10.85 -12.36
C ILE A 290 8.81 -11.23 -10.90
N GLY A 291 7.97 -12.06 -10.26
CA GLY A 291 8.24 -12.48 -8.89
C GLY A 291 9.36 -13.51 -8.78
N GLU A 292 9.66 -14.31 -9.82
CA GLU A 292 10.83 -15.19 -9.82
C GLU A 292 12.13 -14.38 -9.93
N GLN A 293 12.19 -13.42 -10.86
CA GLN A 293 13.36 -12.54 -11.00
C GLN A 293 13.67 -11.83 -9.69
N GLU A 294 12.63 -11.26 -9.07
CA GLU A 294 12.78 -10.54 -7.81
C GLU A 294 13.13 -11.48 -6.65
N PHE A 295 12.58 -12.69 -6.60
CA PHE A 295 12.96 -13.68 -5.59
C PHE A 295 14.45 -14.03 -5.71
N ARG A 296 14.94 -14.27 -6.93
CA ARG A 296 16.34 -14.64 -7.18
C ARG A 296 17.30 -13.50 -6.87
N ARG A 297 16.92 -12.27 -7.21
CA ARG A 297 17.67 -11.05 -6.87
C ARG A 297 17.83 -10.85 -5.37
N LEU A 298 16.80 -11.20 -4.59
CA LEU A 298 16.78 -11.06 -3.13
C LEU A 298 17.37 -12.27 -2.38
N SER A 299 17.62 -13.38 -3.08
CA SER A 299 18.19 -14.59 -2.51
C SER A 299 19.72 -14.51 -2.46
N SER A 300 20.32 -15.19 -1.48
CA SER A 300 21.77 -15.45 -1.51
C SER A 300 22.11 -16.46 -2.62
N ASP A 301 23.38 -16.58 -2.99
CA ASP A 301 23.83 -17.62 -3.94
C ASP A 301 23.46 -19.03 -3.46
N ALA A 302 23.52 -19.28 -2.15
CA ALA A 302 23.07 -20.52 -1.55
C ALA A 302 21.55 -20.71 -1.71
N GLY A 303 20.77 -19.64 -1.51
CA GLY A 303 19.33 -19.63 -1.79
C GLY A 303 19.02 -19.95 -3.25
N ASN A 304 19.68 -19.31 -4.21
CA ASN A 304 19.46 -19.57 -5.64
C ASN A 304 19.77 -21.03 -6.01
N ARG A 305 20.91 -21.58 -5.56
CA ARG A 305 21.24 -23.00 -5.76
C ARG A 305 20.23 -23.94 -5.12
N PHE A 306 19.74 -23.61 -3.93
CA PHE A 306 18.72 -24.40 -3.23
C PHE A 306 17.42 -24.48 -4.04
N ILE A 307 16.99 -23.36 -4.63
CA ILE A 307 15.78 -23.30 -5.48
C ILE A 307 15.96 -24.06 -6.79
N ASP A 308 17.12 -23.93 -7.43
CA ASP A 308 17.42 -24.69 -8.65
C ASP A 308 17.41 -26.19 -8.35
N THR A 309 18.00 -26.60 -7.22
CA THR A 309 17.97 -28.00 -6.77
C THR A 309 16.54 -28.46 -6.47
N LEU A 310 15.71 -27.64 -5.82
CA LEU A 310 14.29 -27.95 -5.62
C LEU A 310 13.53 -28.12 -6.94
N ARG A 311 13.80 -27.27 -7.93
CA ARG A 311 13.17 -27.37 -9.25
C ARG A 311 13.60 -28.62 -9.99
N ASP A 312 14.88 -28.95 -9.97
CA ASP A 312 15.45 -30.10 -10.66
C ASP A 312 15.10 -31.43 -9.98
N THR A 313 14.90 -31.41 -8.66
CA THR A 313 14.60 -32.60 -7.83
C THR A 313 13.09 -32.83 -7.68
N ALA A 314 12.25 -31.85 -8.06
CA ALA A 314 10.81 -32.02 -7.98
C ALA A 314 10.35 -33.18 -8.86
N GLN A 315 9.83 -34.22 -8.21
CA GLN A 315 9.33 -35.42 -8.85
C GLN A 315 7.83 -35.60 -8.61
N GLY A 316 7.20 -36.35 -9.51
CA GLY A 316 5.80 -36.73 -9.38
C GLY A 316 4.84 -35.58 -9.65
N ASP A 317 3.90 -35.39 -8.73
CA ASP A 317 2.81 -34.42 -8.84
C ASP A 317 3.11 -33.10 -8.12
N ILE A 318 4.35 -32.80 -7.74
CA ILE A 318 4.68 -31.54 -7.06
C ILE A 318 5.01 -30.45 -8.08
N GLU A 319 4.22 -29.38 -8.08
CA GLU A 319 4.41 -28.21 -8.93
C GLU A 319 4.98 -27.03 -8.13
N LEU A 320 6.06 -26.46 -8.66
CA LEU A 320 6.72 -25.26 -8.15
C LEU A 320 6.34 -24.06 -9.01
N TYR A 321 5.91 -22.99 -8.37
CA TYR A 321 5.56 -21.77 -9.09
C TYR A 321 5.84 -20.53 -8.25
N PHE A 322 6.16 -19.44 -8.93
CA PHE A 322 6.31 -18.11 -8.35
C PHE A 322 5.03 -17.31 -8.52
N THR A 323 4.74 -16.40 -7.59
CA THR A 323 3.65 -15.44 -7.75
C THR A 323 4.17 -14.08 -8.24
N ASP A 324 3.32 -13.08 -8.36
CA ASP A 324 3.74 -11.69 -8.70
C ASP A 324 4.47 -10.99 -7.53
N ILE A 325 4.62 -11.68 -6.40
CA ILE A 325 5.41 -11.27 -5.22
C ILE A 325 6.59 -12.24 -5.16
N PRO A 326 7.79 -11.84 -4.65
CA PRO A 326 8.94 -12.73 -4.51
C PRO A 326 8.71 -13.83 -3.45
N ASP A 327 7.80 -14.76 -3.75
CA ASP A 327 7.58 -16.01 -3.04
C ASP A 327 7.52 -17.19 -4.02
N LEU A 328 8.15 -18.30 -3.61
CA LEU A 328 8.05 -19.61 -4.23
C LEU A 328 6.95 -20.39 -3.52
N ARG A 329 6.15 -21.15 -4.27
CA ARG A 329 5.11 -22.02 -3.72
C ARG A 329 5.20 -23.41 -4.30
N LEU A 330 4.91 -24.39 -3.45
CA LEU A 330 4.81 -25.80 -3.82
C LEU A 330 3.37 -26.26 -3.60
N ARG A 331 2.81 -26.95 -4.59
CA ARG A 331 1.46 -27.53 -4.55
C ARG A 331 1.45 -28.90 -5.23
N ILE A 332 0.37 -29.66 -5.04
CA ILE A 332 0.10 -30.83 -5.87
C ILE A 332 -0.50 -30.35 -7.21
N ALA A 333 -0.02 -30.88 -8.32
CA ALA A 333 -0.46 -30.60 -9.67
C ALA A 333 -1.98 -30.84 -9.80
N GLY A 334 -2.67 -29.89 -10.42
CA GLY A 334 -4.14 -29.92 -10.51
C GLY A 334 -4.86 -29.43 -9.25
N THR A 335 -4.16 -29.17 -8.14
CA THR A 335 -4.75 -28.52 -6.95
C THR A 335 -4.49 -27.02 -6.97
N ARG A 336 -5.39 -26.24 -6.35
CA ARG A 336 -5.23 -24.77 -6.24
C ARG A 336 -4.51 -24.32 -4.97
N ARG A 337 -4.41 -25.19 -3.97
CA ARG A 337 -3.94 -24.82 -2.63
C ARG A 337 -2.42 -25.06 -2.53
N PRO A 338 -1.62 -24.03 -2.21
CA PRO A 338 -0.21 -24.23 -1.90
C PRO A 338 -0.07 -24.96 -0.56
N LEU A 339 0.77 -25.99 -0.55
CA LEU A 339 1.12 -26.76 0.64
C LEU A 339 2.25 -26.09 1.39
N VAL A 340 3.25 -25.61 0.65
CA VAL A 340 4.41 -24.90 1.20
C VAL A 340 4.56 -23.56 0.47
N LYS A 341 4.88 -22.51 1.23
CA LYS A 341 5.31 -21.20 0.73
C LYS A 341 6.69 -20.90 1.26
N ILE A 342 7.61 -20.54 0.38
CA ILE A 342 8.97 -20.11 0.67
C ILE A 342 9.14 -18.65 0.24
N SER A 343 9.74 -17.81 1.08
CA SER A 343 10.10 -16.42 0.75
C SER A 343 11.52 -16.12 1.22
N THR A 344 12.17 -15.11 0.63
CA THR A 344 13.53 -14.71 1.04
C THR A 344 13.53 -14.00 2.41
N ALA A 345 14.63 -14.15 3.18
CA ALA A 345 14.81 -13.52 4.49
C ALA A 345 16.30 -13.30 4.83
N ARG A 346 16.90 -12.20 4.36
CA ARG A 346 18.28 -11.75 4.69
C ARG A 346 19.33 -12.87 4.69
N GLY A 347 19.48 -13.55 3.56
CA GLY A 347 20.44 -14.66 3.40
C GLY A 347 19.89 -16.04 3.79
N LEU A 348 18.79 -16.09 4.54
CA LEU A 348 18.02 -17.29 4.87
C LEU A 348 16.75 -17.38 4.01
N LEU A 349 16.04 -18.51 4.13
CA LEU A 349 14.72 -18.72 3.55
C LEU A 349 13.66 -18.87 4.66
N ARG A 350 12.48 -18.30 4.42
CA ARG A 350 11.32 -18.38 5.32
C ARG A 350 10.30 -19.35 4.75
N CYS A 351 9.88 -20.32 5.55
CA CYS A 351 8.83 -21.27 5.20
C CYS A 351 7.50 -20.97 5.90
N SER A 352 6.39 -21.26 5.23
CA SER A 352 5.05 -21.31 5.81
C SER A 352 4.30 -22.53 5.30
N THR A 353 3.75 -23.31 6.23
CA THR A 353 3.08 -24.60 5.97
C THR A 353 1.89 -24.77 6.93
N ARG A 354 0.98 -25.71 6.65
CA ARG A 354 -0.11 -26.09 7.57
C ARG A 354 0.22 -27.34 8.40
N VAL A 355 1.42 -27.88 8.21
CA VAL A 355 1.97 -28.96 9.03
C VAL A 355 2.17 -28.49 10.46
N ALA A 356 1.81 -29.32 11.44
CA ALA A 356 1.90 -28.98 12.86
C ALA A 356 3.36 -28.69 13.29
N PRO A 357 3.58 -27.78 14.26
CA PRO A 357 4.92 -27.39 14.71
C PRO A 357 5.83 -28.56 15.09
N GLU A 358 5.27 -29.57 15.75
CA GLU A 358 6.01 -30.74 16.23
C GLU A 358 6.55 -31.58 15.07
N VAL A 359 5.84 -31.61 13.94
CA VAL A 359 6.30 -32.30 12.72
C VAL A 359 7.45 -31.52 12.10
N CYS A 360 7.35 -30.19 12.01
CA CYS A 360 8.43 -29.35 11.48
C CYS A 360 9.72 -29.48 12.30
N LEU A 361 9.61 -29.49 13.64
CA LEU A 361 10.75 -29.72 14.54
C LEU A 361 11.39 -31.10 14.31
N ARG A 362 10.58 -32.16 14.11
CA ARG A 362 11.09 -33.50 13.81
C ARG A 362 11.79 -33.61 12.45
N LEU A 363 11.39 -32.77 11.49
CA LEU A 363 12.06 -32.65 10.19
C LEU A 363 13.36 -31.82 10.27
N GLY A 364 13.74 -31.36 11.47
CA GLY A 364 15.00 -30.65 11.70
C GLY A 364 14.92 -29.13 11.49
N PHE A 365 13.72 -28.56 11.36
CA PHE A 365 13.56 -27.11 11.29
C PHE A 365 13.59 -26.49 12.69
N GLU A 366 14.30 -25.38 12.84
CA GLU A 366 14.42 -24.65 14.10
C GLU A 366 13.49 -23.42 14.13
N ASP A 367 13.34 -22.77 15.29
CA ASP A 367 12.54 -21.55 15.48
C ASP A 367 11.10 -21.63 14.94
N VAL A 368 10.50 -22.80 15.10
CA VAL A 368 9.14 -23.10 14.63
C VAL A 368 8.11 -22.37 15.49
N SER A 369 7.20 -21.63 14.84
CA SER A 369 6.18 -20.83 15.52
C SER A 369 4.82 -20.88 14.82
N VAL A 370 3.75 -20.69 15.60
CA VAL A 370 2.38 -20.48 15.12
C VAL A 370 1.98 -19.05 15.47
N ARG A 371 1.31 -18.36 14.55
CA ARG A 371 0.89 -16.97 14.77
C ARG A 371 -0.54 -16.92 15.28
N GLU A 372 -0.82 -16.08 16.28
CA GLU A 372 -2.19 -15.86 16.77
C GLU A 372 -3.15 -15.41 15.65
N SER A 373 -2.65 -14.66 14.68
CA SER A 373 -3.43 -14.17 13.53
C SER A 373 -3.68 -15.22 12.45
N ASP A 374 -2.96 -16.34 12.46
CA ASP A 374 -3.11 -17.46 11.53
C ASP A 374 -2.72 -18.77 12.24
N PRO A 375 -3.55 -19.24 13.20
CA PRO A 375 -3.20 -20.38 14.05
C PRO A 375 -3.13 -21.70 13.28
N MET A 376 -3.57 -21.69 12.01
CA MET A 376 -3.57 -22.84 11.13
C MET A 376 -2.25 -23.00 10.37
N ARG A 377 -1.30 -22.08 10.54
CA ARG A 377 -0.01 -22.11 9.85
C ARG A 377 1.16 -22.08 10.80
N THR A 378 2.11 -22.95 10.48
CA THR A 378 3.42 -23.02 11.09
C THR A 378 4.42 -22.26 10.22
N HIS A 379 5.29 -21.52 10.88
CA HIS A 379 6.31 -20.67 10.26
C HIS A 379 7.68 -20.95 10.87
N PHE A 380 8.73 -20.95 10.06
CA PHE A 380 10.11 -21.07 10.49
C PHE A 380 11.06 -20.44 9.46
N LEU A 381 12.29 -20.19 9.90
CA LEU A 381 13.42 -19.81 9.04
C LEU A 381 14.35 -21.00 8.90
N PHE A 382 15.03 -21.10 7.77
CA PHE A 382 16.07 -22.11 7.55
C PHE A 382 17.18 -21.56 6.66
N ASP A 383 18.40 -22.03 6.89
CA ASP A 383 19.55 -21.64 6.10
C ASP A 383 19.65 -22.54 4.85
N PRO A 384 19.50 -21.99 3.63
CA PRO A 384 19.61 -22.78 2.40
C PRO A 384 21.01 -23.37 2.18
N ALA A 385 22.05 -22.91 2.90
CA ALA A 385 23.39 -23.47 2.80
C ALA A 385 23.55 -24.79 3.58
N THR A 386 22.72 -25.03 4.60
CA THR A 386 22.83 -26.19 5.50
C THR A 386 21.59 -27.09 5.47
N THR A 387 20.44 -26.56 5.04
CA THR A 387 19.19 -27.31 4.94
C THR A 387 19.14 -28.09 3.62
N PRO A 388 18.90 -29.41 3.63
CA PRO A 388 18.74 -30.18 2.40
C PRO A 388 17.38 -29.89 1.74
N PRO A 389 17.30 -29.75 0.39
CA PRO A 389 16.05 -29.57 -0.34
C PRO A 389 14.98 -30.64 -0.05
N ASP A 390 15.40 -31.87 0.21
CA ASP A 390 14.51 -33.00 0.54
C ASP A 390 13.63 -32.74 1.76
N ALA A 391 14.11 -31.98 2.74
CA ALA A 391 13.31 -31.60 3.92
C ALA A 391 12.07 -30.78 3.56
N ILE A 392 12.08 -30.06 2.42
CA ILE A 392 10.90 -29.34 1.90
C ILE A 392 9.91 -30.31 1.26
N PHE A 393 10.38 -31.36 0.57
CA PHE A 393 9.49 -32.38 0.02
C PHE A 393 8.86 -33.23 1.11
N ASP A 394 9.62 -33.60 2.15
CA ASP A 394 9.07 -34.26 3.34
C ASP A 394 7.97 -33.42 4.00
N LEU A 395 8.13 -32.09 3.99
CA LEU A 395 7.12 -31.16 4.49
C LEU A 395 5.89 -31.09 3.59
N VAL A 396 6.05 -31.17 2.27
CA VAL A 396 4.95 -31.25 1.31
C VAL A 396 4.15 -32.53 1.53
N GLU A 397 4.81 -33.68 1.69
CA GLU A 397 4.17 -34.97 1.95
C GLU A 397 3.47 -35.01 3.30
N ALA A 398 4.08 -34.47 4.37
CA ALA A 398 3.41 -34.32 5.66
C ALA A 398 2.15 -33.45 5.56
N ASN A 399 2.13 -32.44 4.68
CA ASN A 399 0.96 -31.58 4.45
C ASN A 399 -0.11 -32.27 3.60
N ARG A 400 0.29 -33.18 2.70
CA ARG A 400 -0.61 -33.99 1.86
C ARG A 400 -1.52 -34.90 2.68
N MET A 401 -1.04 -35.34 3.85
CA MET A 401 -1.78 -36.21 4.77
C MET A 401 -2.81 -35.48 5.65
N LEU A 402 -2.91 -34.14 5.53
CA LEU A 402 -3.85 -33.27 6.26
C LEU A 402 -4.98 -32.77 5.37
#